data_AF-A0A2I0G165-F1
#
_entry.id   AF-A0A2I0G165-F1
#
_cell.length_a   1.000
_cell.length_b   1.000
_cell.length_c   1.000
_cell.angle_alpha   90.00
_cell.angle_beta   90.00
_cell.angle_gamma   90.00
#
_symmetry.space_group_name_H-M   'P 1'
#
loop_
_entity.id
_entity.type
_entity.pdbx_description
1 polymer ?
#
loop_
_entity_poly.entity_id
_entity_poly.type
_entity_poly.pdbx_seq_one_letter_code
_entity_poly.pdbx_strand_id
1 'polypeptide(L)'
;MKKISGCISAMLLISGTASAATTPVSHCVKAGITDIETLFDRWNASLKTGDAHKVAETYLADAVLLPTVSNQVRLTDAERVDYFQHFLAKKPVGKIDSRTIRIGCNKAIDTGTYTFTFADKTAVSARYTFTYAWNGSDWKISSHHSSAMPES
;
A
#
# COMPACT_ATOMS: atom_id res chain seq x y z
N MET A 1 -10.72 67.88 57.20
CA MET A 1 -9.45 67.12 57.04
C MET A 1 -9.69 65.65 57.35
N LYS A 2 -9.78 64.76 56.36
CA LYS A 2 -9.46 63.33 56.50
C LYS A 2 -9.33 62.69 55.12
N LYS A 3 -8.29 61.89 54.99
CA LYS A 3 -7.53 61.58 53.77
C LYS A 3 -8.19 60.46 52.96
N ILE A 4 -8.23 60.61 51.64
CA ILE A 4 -8.52 59.54 50.68
C ILE A 4 -7.29 58.63 50.64
N SER A 5 -7.43 57.36 50.99
CA SER A 5 -6.36 56.36 50.88
C SER A 5 -6.76 55.35 49.81
N GLY A 6 -6.11 55.44 48.65
CA GLY A 6 -6.28 54.52 47.54
C GLY A 6 -5.56 53.20 47.82
N CYS A 7 -6.28 52.09 47.69
CA CYS A 7 -5.66 50.77 47.58
C CYS A 7 -5.40 50.49 46.10
N ILE A 8 -4.13 50.45 45.73
CA ILE A 8 -3.64 50.02 44.42
C ILE A 8 -3.78 48.49 44.37
N SER A 9 -4.68 47.98 43.52
CA SER A 9 -4.72 46.55 43.17
C SER A 9 -3.46 46.18 42.41
N ALA A 10 -2.58 45.41 43.02
CA ALA A 10 -1.46 44.78 42.35
C ALA A 10 -1.97 43.56 41.55
N MET A 11 -2.15 43.73 40.24
CA MET A 11 -2.35 42.61 39.31
C MET A 11 -1.04 41.83 39.17
N LEU A 12 -0.95 40.65 39.78
CA LEU A 12 0.12 39.69 39.49
C LEU A 12 -0.13 39.08 38.10
N LEU A 13 0.71 39.45 37.14
CA LEU A 13 0.81 38.76 35.86
C LEU A 13 1.56 37.44 36.09
N ILE A 14 0.82 36.34 36.14
CA ILE A 14 1.40 34.99 36.10
C ILE A 14 1.82 34.73 34.65
N SER A 15 3.10 34.91 34.35
CA SER A 15 3.69 34.53 33.07
C SER A 15 3.66 33.01 32.93
N GLY A 16 2.60 32.48 32.32
CA GLY A 16 2.53 31.08 31.93
C GLY A 16 3.53 30.81 30.81
N THR A 17 4.57 30.03 31.08
CA THR A 17 5.43 29.48 30.04
C THR A 17 4.64 28.41 29.30
N ALA A 18 4.18 28.71 28.08
CA ALA A 18 3.63 27.72 27.18
C ALA A 18 4.73 26.73 26.80
N SER A 19 4.72 25.53 27.38
CA SER A 19 5.53 24.41 26.88
C SER A 19 5.00 24.05 25.50
N ALA A 20 5.79 24.33 24.46
CA ALA A 20 5.55 23.77 23.14
C ALA A 20 5.66 22.25 23.25
N ALA A 21 4.53 21.55 23.24
CA ALA A 21 4.51 20.10 23.12
C ALA A 21 5.13 19.74 21.77
N THR A 22 6.34 19.20 21.79
CA THR A 22 6.95 18.60 20.61
C THR A 22 6.11 17.38 20.23
N THR A 23 5.32 17.51 19.16
CA THR A 23 4.62 16.37 18.57
C THR A 23 5.67 15.31 18.27
N PRO A 24 5.55 14.07 18.79
CA PRO A 24 6.51 13.03 18.46
C PRO A 24 6.51 12.86 16.94
N VAL A 25 7.65 13.12 16.32
CA VAL A 25 7.85 12.88 14.90
C VAL A 25 7.71 11.37 14.74
N SER A 26 6.58 10.92 14.18
CA SER A 26 6.35 9.51 13.95
C SER A 26 7.42 9.03 12.95
N HIS A 27 8.44 8.33 13.45
CA HIS A 27 9.43 7.70 12.59
C HIS A 27 8.71 6.66 11.72
N CYS A 28 8.74 6.86 10.41
CA CYS A 28 8.18 5.89 9.48
C CYS A 28 9.25 5.13 8.75
N VAL A 29 8.92 3.89 8.43
CA VAL A 29 9.74 2.99 7.64
C VAL A 29 9.63 3.42 6.18
N LYS A 30 10.77 3.65 5.55
CA LYS A 30 10.89 3.88 4.12
C LYS A 30 11.60 2.68 3.51
N ALA A 31 10.99 2.07 2.49
CA ALA A 31 11.62 1.02 1.72
C ALA A 31 12.69 1.59 0.77
N GLY A 32 13.70 0.79 0.44
CA GLY A 32 14.52 1.01 -0.74
C GLY A 32 13.77 0.64 -2.02
N ILE A 33 14.25 1.12 -3.17
CA ILE A 33 13.66 0.77 -4.47
C ILE A 33 13.72 -0.74 -4.69
N THR A 34 14.88 -1.37 -4.49
CA THR A 34 15.09 -2.81 -4.66
C THR A 34 14.21 -3.66 -3.72
N ASP A 35 13.91 -3.17 -2.53
CA ASP A 35 12.98 -3.84 -1.62
C ASP A 35 11.59 -3.93 -2.25
N ILE A 36 11.11 -2.84 -2.85
CA ILE A 36 9.81 -2.79 -3.53
C ILE A 36 9.78 -3.67 -4.77
N GLU A 37 10.88 -3.72 -5.54
CA GLU A 37 10.99 -4.63 -6.69
C GLU A 37 10.85 -6.10 -6.28
N THR A 38 11.48 -6.47 -5.16
CA THR A 38 11.43 -7.83 -4.60
C THR A 38 10.01 -8.21 -4.13
N LEU A 39 9.15 -7.24 -3.78
CA LEU A 39 7.76 -7.53 -3.42
C LEU A 39 6.96 -8.07 -4.61
N PHE A 40 7.21 -7.58 -5.83
CA PHE A 40 6.63 -8.16 -7.04
C PHE A 40 7.17 -9.57 -7.25
N ASP A 41 8.47 -9.80 -7.10
CA ASP A 41 9.07 -11.13 -7.29
C ASP A 41 8.49 -12.14 -6.30
N ARG A 42 8.31 -11.75 -5.03
CA ARG A 42 7.64 -12.55 -4.00
C ARG A 42 6.19 -12.86 -4.37
N TRP A 43 5.43 -11.84 -4.82
CA TRP A 43 4.05 -12.03 -5.29
C TRP A 43 3.99 -12.98 -6.49
N ASN A 44 4.85 -12.80 -7.48
CA ASN A 44 4.92 -13.64 -8.66
C ASN A 44 5.38 -15.07 -8.34
N ALA A 45 6.28 -15.25 -7.36
CA ALA A 45 6.66 -16.56 -6.84
C ALA A 45 5.49 -17.27 -6.14
N SER A 46 4.65 -16.53 -5.42
CA SER A 46 3.43 -17.09 -4.82
C SER A 46 2.47 -17.65 -5.89
N LEU A 47 2.37 -17.00 -7.06
CA LEU A 47 1.56 -17.52 -8.17
C LEU A 47 2.05 -18.90 -8.64
N LYS A 48 3.37 -19.11 -8.70
CA LYS A 48 3.98 -20.37 -9.15
C LYS A 48 3.67 -21.55 -8.22
N THR A 49 3.24 -21.29 -6.99
CA THR A 49 2.83 -22.34 -6.05
C THR A 49 1.49 -22.97 -6.40
N GLY A 50 0.64 -22.28 -7.17
CA GLY A 50 -0.74 -22.71 -7.44
C GLY A 50 -1.68 -22.60 -6.24
N ASP A 51 -1.23 -22.04 -5.11
CA ASP A 51 -2.01 -21.88 -3.88
C ASP A 51 -2.53 -20.44 -3.75
N ALA A 52 -3.84 -20.26 -3.90
CA ALA A 52 -4.49 -18.96 -3.85
C ALA A 52 -4.35 -18.27 -2.48
N HIS A 53 -4.25 -19.04 -1.38
CA HIS A 53 -4.04 -18.48 -0.05
C HIS A 53 -2.66 -17.86 0.08
N LYS A 54 -1.62 -18.52 -0.43
CA LYS A 54 -0.25 -17.94 -0.45
C LYS A 54 -0.17 -16.65 -1.26
N VAL A 55 -0.97 -16.52 -2.32
CA VAL A 55 -1.06 -15.26 -3.06
C VAL A 55 -1.76 -14.20 -2.21
N ALA A 56 -2.90 -14.52 -1.61
CA ALA A 56 -3.66 -13.61 -0.76
C ALA A 56 -2.87 -13.14 0.48
N GLU A 57 -2.00 -13.97 1.05
CA GLU A 57 -1.13 -13.63 2.18
C GLU A 57 -0.17 -12.45 1.90
N THR A 58 0.12 -12.17 0.62
CA THR A 58 0.93 -11.00 0.24
C THR A 58 0.17 -9.66 0.33
N TYR A 59 -1.14 -9.72 0.52
CA TYR A 59 -2.05 -8.58 0.68
C TYR A 59 -2.28 -8.27 2.16
N LEU A 60 -2.59 -7.02 2.45
CA LEU A 60 -3.20 -6.66 3.74
C LEU A 60 -4.62 -7.22 3.82
N ALA A 61 -5.11 -7.43 5.04
CA ALA A 61 -6.46 -7.94 5.26
C ALA A 61 -7.52 -7.05 4.58
N ASP A 62 -7.33 -5.73 4.63
CA ASP A 62 -8.18 -4.68 4.06
C ASP A 62 -7.81 -4.26 2.63
N ALA A 63 -6.92 -4.99 1.95
CA ALA A 63 -6.45 -4.60 0.62
C ALA A 63 -7.54 -4.66 -0.46
N VAL A 64 -7.44 -3.79 -1.45
CA VAL A 64 -8.36 -3.79 -2.60
C VAL A 64 -7.70 -4.42 -3.81
N LEU A 65 -8.41 -5.30 -4.51
CA LEU A 65 -7.99 -5.82 -5.81
C LEU A 65 -9.03 -5.48 -6.89
N LEU A 66 -8.57 -4.79 -7.93
CA LEU A 66 -9.29 -4.53 -9.18
C LEU A 66 -8.62 -5.37 -10.27
N PRO A 67 -9.10 -6.59 -10.54
CA PRO A 67 -8.41 -7.53 -11.42
C PRO A 67 -8.70 -7.30 -12.91
N THR A 68 -7.85 -7.88 -13.76
CA THR A 68 -7.91 -7.72 -15.23
C THR A 68 -9.15 -8.34 -15.87
N VAL A 69 -9.61 -9.51 -15.37
CA VAL A 69 -10.59 -10.37 -16.05
C VAL A 69 -11.88 -10.60 -15.24
N SER A 70 -12.18 -9.73 -14.28
CA SER A 70 -13.41 -9.80 -13.50
C SER A 70 -13.92 -8.40 -13.16
N ASN A 71 -15.22 -8.17 -13.37
CA ASN A 71 -15.87 -6.91 -12.99
C ASN A 71 -16.04 -6.76 -11.46
N GLN A 72 -15.91 -7.85 -10.70
CA GLN A 72 -16.03 -7.83 -9.25
C GLN A 72 -14.73 -7.33 -8.62
N VAL A 73 -14.80 -6.17 -7.96
CA VAL A 73 -13.77 -5.68 -7.05
C VAL A 73 -13.69 -6.62 -5.84
N ARG A 74 -12.48 -7.00 -5.42
CA ARG A 74 -12.27 -7.87 -4.25
C ARG A 74 -11.84 -7.01 -3.07
N LEU A 75 -12.63 -7.02 -2.01
CA LEU A 75 -12.45 -6.18 -0.82
C LEU A 75 -12.09 -7.00 0.43
N THR A 76 -12.34 -8.31 0.38
CA THR A 76 -12.07 -9.24 1.46
C THR A 76 -11.05 -10.30 1.05
N ASP A 77 -10.48 -10.97 2.04
CA ASP A 77 -9.52 -12.05 1.80
C ASP A 77 -10.13 -13.21 1.00
N ALA A 78 -11.34 -13.64 1.38
CA ALA A 78 -12.07 -14.70 0.69
C ALA A 78 -12.32 -14.36 -0.79
N GLU A 79 -12.66 -13.11 -1.10
CA GLU A 79 -12.86 -12.65 -2.47
C GLU A 79 -11.56 -12.61 -3.29
N ARG A 80 -10.42 -12.26 -2.66
CA ARG A 80 -9.10 -12.32 -3.30
C ARG A 80 -8.68 -13.76 -3.55
N VAL A 81 -8.90 -14.66 -2.58
CA VAL A 81 -8.64 -16.10 -2.72
C VAL A 81 -9.45 -16.68 -3.88
N ASP A 82 -10.76 -16.41 -3.94
CA ASP A 82 -11.63 -16.85 -5.04
C ASP A 82 -11.09 -16.39 -6.41
N TYR A 83 -10.68 -15.12 -6.53
CA TYR A 83 -10.09 -14.63 -7.77
C TYR A 83 -8.84 -15.43 -8.15
N PHE A 84 -7.93 -15.62 -7.19
CA PHE A 84 -6.67 -16.32 -7.46
C PHE A 84 -6.86 -17.80 -7.74
N GLN A 85 -7.87 -18.48 -7.19
CA GLN A 85 -8.19 -19.86 -7.57
C GLN A 85 -8.42 -19.99 -9.09
N HIS A 86 -9.19 -19.05 -9.67
CA HIS A 86 -9.45 -19.02 -11.10
C HIS A 86 -8.22 -18.60 -11.92
N PHE A 87 -7.53 -17.55 -11.47
CA PHE A 87 -6.35 -17.02 -12.17
C PHE A 87 -5.20 -18.05 -12.23
N LEU A 88 -4.98 -18.77 -11.13
CA LEU A 88 -3.90 -19.76 -11.00
C LEU A 88 -4.13 -21.03 -11.82
N ALA A 89 -5.38 -21.34 -12.19
CA ALA A 89 -5.69 -22.46 -13.07
C ALA A 89 -4.97 -22.35 -14.44
N LYS A 90 -4.66 -21.12 -14.88
CA LYS A 90 -3.90 -20.85 -16.12
C LYS A 90 -2.38 -20.91 -15.95
N LYS A 91 -1.88 -21.14 -14.72
CA LYS A 91 -0.46 -21.15 -14.34
C LYS A 91 0.29 -19.89 -14.82
N PRO A 92 -0.16 -18.69 -14.42
CA PRO A 92 0.41 -17.43 -14.86
C PRO A 92 1.84 -17.25 -14.38
N VAL A 93 2.70 -16.73 -15.25
CA VAL A 93 4.03 -16.22 -14.92
C VAL A 93 4.12 -14.78 -15.37
N GLY A 94 4.24 -13.85 -14.43
CA GLY A 94 4.35 -12.43 -14.70
C GLY A 94 5.79 -12.00 -15.00
N LYS A 95 5.96 -11.03 -15.88
CA LYS A 95 7.21 -10.32 -16.14
C LYS A 95 6.93 -8.82 -16.21
N ILE A 96 7.70 -8.01 -15.49
CA ILE A 96 7.65 -6.55 -15.59
C ILE A 96 8.26 -6.12 -16.92
N ASP A 97 7.54 -5.28 -17.66
CA ASP A 97 8.00 -4.70 -18.93
C ASP A 97 8.44 -3.23 -18.74
N SER A 98 7.72 -2.48 -17.89
CA SER A 98 8.09 -1.14 -17.48
C SER A 98 7.73 -0.92 -16.01
N ARG A 99 8.47 -0.05 -15.32
CA ARG A 99 8.32 0.19 -13.88
C ARG A 99 8.67 1.63 -13.53
N THR A 100 7.88 2.21 -12.63
CA THR A 100 8.14 3.47 -11.94
C THR A 100 7.75 3.30 -10.49
N ILE A 101 8.69 3.55 -9.58
CA ILE A 101 8.50 3.41 -8.14
C ILE A 101 8.50 4.79 -7.47
N ARG A 102 7.54 5.01 -6.57
CA ARG A 102 7.52 6.16 -5.65
C ARG A 102 7.48 5.69 -4.21
N ILE A 103 8.45 6.12 -3.42
CA ILE A 103 8.56 5.78 -2.00
C ILE A 103 7.97 6.90 -1.14
N GLY A 104 7.18 6.53 -0.15
CA GLY A 104 6.65 7.40 0.87
C GLY A 104 6.88 6.87 2.27
N CYS A 105 6.32 7.57 3.24
CA CYS A 105 6.33 7.22 4.66
C CYS A 105 5.39 6.04 4.91
N ASN A 106 5.91 4.87 5.32
CA ASN A 106 5.16 3.61 5.50
C ASN A 106 4.38 3.14 4.26
N LYS A 107 4.68 3.68 3.08
CA LYS A 107 3.97 3.38 1.82
C LYS A 107 4.91 3.42 0.62
N ALA A 108 4.58 2.65 -0.41
CA ALA A 108 5.23 2.72 -1.71
C ALA A 108 4.22 2.47 -2.83
N ILE A 109 4.54 2.93 -4.03
CA ILE A 109 3.76 2.70 -5.24
C ILE A 109 4.72 2.13 -6.29
N ASP A 110 4.41 0.96 -6.84
CA ASP A 110 5.05 0.37 -8.02
C ASP A 110 4.02 0.34 -9.15
N THR A 111 4.33 1.01 -10.25
CA THR A 111 3.40 1.20 -11.38
C THR A 111 4.11 0.95 -12.69
N GLY A 112 3.39 0.42 -13.67
CA GLY A 112 3.93 0.21 -14.99
C GLY A 112 3.13 -0.79 -15.79
N THR A 113 3.82 -1.58 -16.59
CA THR A 113 3.24 -2.62 -17.42
C THR A 113 3.93 -3.95 -17.15
N TYR A 114 3.15 -5.03 -17.25
CA TYR A 114 3.65 -6.38 -17.18
C TYR A 114 2.99 -7.27 -18.22
N THR A 115 3.58 -8.43 -18.44
CA THR A 115 3.03 -9.46 -19.31
C THR A 115 2.94 -10.77 -18.54
N PHE A 116 1.76 -11.37 -18.52
CA PHE A 116 1.57 -12.74 -18.04
C PHE A 116 1.69 -13.71 -19.21
N THR A 117 2.54 -14.72 -19.05
CA THR A 117 2.57 -15.90 -19.91
C THR A 117 1.87 -17.05 -19.19
N PHE A 118 1.02 -17.78 -19.90
CA PHE A 118 0.26 -18.90 -19.36
C PHE A 118 0.80 -20.25 -19.86
N ALA A 119 0.34 -21.35 -19.27
CA ALA A 119 0.80 -22.70 -19.63
C ALA A 119 0.51 -23.09 -21.09
N ASP A 120 -0.54 -22.52 -21.70
CA ASP A 120 -0.88 -22.71 -23.11
C ASP A 120 -0.04 -21.85 -24.07
N LYS A 121 0.97 -21.14 -23.54
CA LYS A 121 1.87 -20.21 -24.24
C LYS A 121 1.20 -18.93 -24.73
N THR A 122 -0.08 -18.70 -24.40
CA THR A 122 -0.69 -17.38 -24.61
C THR A 122 -0.07 -16.36 -23.66
N ALA A 123 -0.08 -15.10 -24.09
CA ALA A 123 0.43 -13.99 -23.30
C ALA A 123 -0.57 -12.84 -23.29
N VAL A 124 -0.68 -12.17 -22.14
CA VAL A 124 -1.52 -10.98 -21.97
C VAL A 124 -0.69 -9.88 -21.33
N SER A 125 -0.55 -8.76 -22.04
CA SER A 125 0.04 -7.54 -21.52
C SER A 125 -1.03 -6.69 -20.82
N ALA A 126 -0.64 -6.08 -19.71
CA ALA A 126 -1.53 -5.29 -18.88
C ALA A 126 -0.76 -4.18 -18.17
N ARG A 127 -1.48 -3.12 -17.81
CA ARG A 127 -1.00 -2.10 -16.87
C ARG A 127 -1.24 -2.59 -15.44
N TYR A 128 -0.38 -2.19 -14.53
CA TYR A 128 -0.55 -2.47 -13.11
C TYR A 128 -0.28 -1.25 -12.24
N THR A 129 -0.88 -1.27 -11.06
CA THR A 129 -0.52 -0.43 -9.91
C THR A 129 -0.55 -1.31 -8.68
N PHE A 130 0.60 -1.50 -8.04
CA PHE A 130 0.69 -2.02 -6.68
C PHE A 130 0.96 -0.85 -5.74
N THR A 131 0.09 -0.66 -4.76
CA THR A 131 0.43 0.13 -3.59
C THR A 131 0.82 -0.83 -2.47
N TYR A 132 1.90 -0.51 -1.78
CA TYR A 132 2.37 -1.24 -0.62
C TYR A 132 2.25 -0.38 0.62
N ALA A 133 1.97 -1.00 1.75
CA ALA A 133 2.04 -0.36 3.05
C ALA A 133 2.77 -1.25 4.06
N TRP A 134 3.45 -0.58 4.99
CA TRP A 134 4.09 -1.21 6.14
C TRP A 134 3.03 -1.49 7.22
N ASN A 135 2.87 -2.76 7.61
CA ASN A 135 1.90 -3.15 8.64
C ASN A 135 2.48 -3.20 10.08
N GLY A 136 3.75 -2.81 10.26
CA GLY A 136 4.49 -2.97 11.51
C GLY A 136 5.56 -4.07 11.48
N SER A 137 5.41 -5.07 10.60
CA SER A 137 6.36 -6.18 10.44
C SER A 137 6.85 -6.37 9.01
N ASP A 138 5.97 -6.19 8.03
CA ASP A 138 6.19 -6.51 6.63
C ASP A 138 5.55 -5.49 5.69
N TRP A 139 6.14 -5.36 4.51
CA TRP A 139 5.50 -4.68 3.39
C TRP A 139 4.50 -5.63 2.72
N LYS A 140 3.24 -5.20 2.64
CA LYS A 140 2.16 -5.94 1.96
C LYS A 140 1.42 -5.06 0.96
N ILE A 141 0.76 -5.69 0.01
CA ILE A 141 -0.07 -5.01 -0.99
C ILE A 141 -1.29 -4.43 -0.29
N SER A 142 -1.49 -3.12 -0.36
CA SER A 142 -2.68 -2.42 0.13
C SER A 142 -3.70 -2.18 -0.98
N SER A 143 -3.25 -2.05 -2.23
CA SER A 143 -4.12 -2.00 -3.40
C SER A 143 -3.40 -2.57 -4.61
N HIS A 144 -4.13 -3.32 -5.43
CA HIS A 144 -3.67 -3.82 -6.72
C HIS A 144 -4.73 -3.51 -7.77
N HIS A 145 -4.38 -2.65 -8.72
CA HIS A 145 -5.16 -2.47 -9.94
C HIS A 145 -4.41 -3.15 -11.08
N SER A 146 -5.08 -4.04 -11.81
CA SER A 146 -4.60 -4.60 -13.07
C SER A 146 -5.65 -4.44 -14.15
N SER A 147 -5.24 -3.95 -15.32
CA SER A 147 -6.13 -3.75 -16.46
C SER A 147 -5.42 -4.15 -17.74
N ALA A 148 -6.12 -4.78 -18.68
CA ALA A 148 -5.59 -5.04 -20.01
C ALA A 148 -5.09 -3.74 -20.66
N MET A 149 -4.17 -3.86 -21.62
CA MET A 149 -3.80 -2.71 -22.43
C MET A 149 -5.05 -2.13 -23.11
N PRO A 150 -5.33 -0.83 -22.97
CA PRO A 150 -6.47 -0.22 -23.64
C PRO A 150 -6.11 0.00 -25.09
N GLU A 151 -6.61 -0.81 -26.00
CA GLU A 151 -6.55 -0.53 -27.44
C GLU A 151 -7.87 -0.93 -28.10
N SER A 152 -8.31 -0.05 -29.01
CA SER A 152 -9.55 -0.07 -29.78
C SER A 152 -9.43 -0.81 -31.09
#